data_AF-A0A1B6GJK2-F1
#
_entry.id   AF-A0A1B6GJK2-F1
#
_cell.length_a   1.000
_cell.length_b   1.000
_cell.length_c   1.000
_cell.angle_alpha   90.00
_cell.angle_beta   90.00
_cell.angle_gamma   90.00
#
_symmetry.space_group_name_H-M   'P 1'
#
loop_
_entity.id
_entity.type
_entity.pdbx_description
1 polymer ?
#
loop_
_entity_poly.entity_id
_entity_poly.type
_entity_poly.pdbx_seq_one_letter_code
_entity_poly.pdbx_strand_id
1 'polypeptide(L)'
;NNSGQEMAKEVLLDVMQVQLDNMDILSGQRVTQPQPGSLCLGSYWVTRRDGSLLHDKCQLQLVVERNLMTHIAHPVPDMRIQGTLSALAATVDLDQYKLIKGLLSFNIGECIDDLLPLETDTVQEEEKVSNVWLWNSIHLELVDVSVCL
;
A
#
# COMPACT_ATOMS: atom_id res chain seq x y z
N ASN A 1 4.02 -25.21 -38.46
CA ASN A 1 4.08 -23.74 -38.46
C ASN A 1 2.71 -23.18 -38.11
N ASN A 2 2.44 -22.89 -36.84
CA ASN A 2 1.38 -21.96 -36.47
C ASN A 2 1.80 -21.31 -35.15
N SER A 3 2.56 -20.23 -35.28
CA SER A 3 3.05 -19.40 -34.18
C SER A 3 1.86 -18.68 -33.55
N GLY A 4 1.46 -19.10 -32.35
CA GLY A 4 0.63 -18.31 -31.47
C GLY A 4 1.40 -17.08 -31.03
N GLN A 5 1.36 -16.02 -31.84
CA GLN A 5 1.75 -14.69 -31.40
C GLN A 5 0.60 -14.13 -30.58
N GLU A 6 0.70 -14.27 -29.25
CA GLU A 6 -0.08 -13.49 -28.31
C GLU A 6 0.26 -12.02 -28.60
N MET A 7 -0.65 -11.32 -29.29
CA MET A 7 -0.46 -9.92 -29.64
C MET A 7 -0.51 -9.14 -28.32
N ALA A 8 0.65 -8.71 -27.82
CA ALA A 8 0.75 -7.89 -26.62
C ALA A 8 -0.19 -6.69 -26.81
N LYS A 9 -1.27 -6.62 -26.01
CA LYS A 9 -2.21 -5.52 -26.08
C LYS A 9 -1.51 -4.28 -25.54
N GLU A 10 -1.31 -3.29 -26.40
CA GLU A 10 -0.85 -1.97 -25.97
C GLU A 10 -1.92 -1.32 -25.10
N VAL A 11 -1.50 -0.59 -24.06
CA VAL A 11 -2.38 0.16 -23.17
C VAL A 11 -1.83 1.56 -22.95
N LEU A 12 -2.73 2.50 -22.73
CA LEU A 12 -2.38 3.86 -22.35
C LEU A 12 -2.21 3.93 -20.83
N LEU A 13 -1.01 4.28 -20.38
CA LEU A 13 -0.71 4.51 -18.97
C LEU A 13 -0.65 6.01 -18.67
N ASP A 14 -1.34 6.42 -17.62
CA ASP A 14 -1.08 7.70 -16.94
C ASP A 14 -0.03 7.46 -15.85
N VAL A 15 1.11 8.15 -15.94
CA VAL A 15 2.27 7.93 -15.08
C VAL A 15 2.57 9.19 -14.28
N MET A 16 2.59 9.05 -12.95
CA MET A 16 2.92 10.11 -12.01
C MET A 16 4.15 9.72 -11.19
N GLN A 17 5.10 10.64 -11.08
CA GLN A 17 6.23 10.51 -10.17
C GLN A 17 5.98 11.41 -8.95
N VAL A 18 6.10 10.84 -7.76
CA VAL A 18 5.92 11.55 -6.49
C VAL A 18 7.19 11.40 -5.67
N GLN A 19 7.76 12.53 -5.27
CA GLN A 19 8.88 12.57 -4.33
C GLN A 19 8.45 13.40 -3.13
N LEU A 20 8.48 12.78 -1.96
CA LEU A 20 8.23 13.41 -0.68
C LEU A 20 9.51 13.41 0.11
N ASP A 21 10.12 14.58 0.24
CA ASP A 21 11.27 14.79 1.10
C ASP A 21 10.81 15.25 2.49
N ASN A 22 11.55 14.86 3.53
CA ASN A 22 11.30 15.32 4.90
C ASN A 22 9.88 14.98 5.41
N MET A 23 9.39 13.80 5.03
CA MET A 23 8.09 13.26 5.38
C MET A 23 8.06 12.83 6.86
N ASP A 24 6.89 12.96 7.46
CA ASP A 24 6.63 12.57 8.84
C ASP A 24 5.29 11.82 8.91
N ILE A 25 5.16 10.92 9.88
CA ILE A 25 3.92 10.20 10.17
C ILE A 25 3.33 10.73 11.47
N LEU A 26 2.06 11.12 11.40
CA LEU A 26 1.34 11.77 12.48
C LEU A 26 0.07 10.97 12.80
N SER A 27 -0.30 10.91 14.07
CA SER A 27 -1.57 10.32 14.48
C SER A 27 -2.65 11.39 14.66
N GLY A 28 -3.89 10.98 14.46
CA GLY A 28 -5.06 11.82 14.67
C GLY A 28 -6.02 11.20 15.67
N GLN A 29 -6.86 12.03 16.29
CA GLN A 29 -7.98 11.60 17.11
C GLN A 29 -9.29 12.07 16.49
N ARG A 30 -10.26 11.18 16.43
CA ARG A 30 -11.62 11.54 16.03
C ARG A 30 -12.24 12.46 17.09
N VAL A 31 -12.84 13.54 16.63
CA VAL A 31 -13.58 14.49 17.47
C VAL A 31 -15.02 14.64 16.98
N THR A 32 -15.92 14.96 17.91
CA THR A 32 -17.35 15.16 17.62
C THR A 32 -17.65 16.55 17.10
N GLN A 33 -16.81 17.54 17.47
CA GLN A 33 -16.93 18.93 17.04
C GLN A 33 -15.61 19.41 16.41
N PRO A 34 -15.66 20.16 15.31
CA PRO A 34 -14.46 20.68 14.66
C PRO A 34 -13.74 21.67 15.57
N GLN A 35 -12.43 21.53 15.66
CA GLN A 35 -11.52 22.49 16.28
C GLN A 35 -10.64 23.14 15.20
N PRO A 36 -9.93 24.25 15.48
CA PRO A 36 -8.95 24.80 14.56
C PRO A 36 -7.92 23.73 14.14
N GLY A 37 -7.75 23.52 12.84
CA GLY A 37 -6.87 22.49 12.29
C GLY A 37 -7.48 21.08 12.21
N SER A 38 -8.78 20.91 12.51
CA SER A 38 -9.48 19.65 12.24
C SER A 38 -9.62 19.38 10.74
N LEU A 39 -9.40 18.13 10.35
CA LEU A 39 -9.68 17.62 9.01
C LEU A 39 -11.07 16.98 8.98
N CYS A 40 -11.89 17.35 7.98
CA CYS A 40 -13.19 16.71 7.73
C CYS A 40 -12.97 15.43 6.92
N LEU A 41 -13.33 14.27 7.47
CA LEU A 41 -13.30 12.98 6.78
C LEU A 41 -14.71 12.44 6.61
N GLY A 42 -15.50 13.16 5.81
CA GLY A 42 -16.89 12.81 5.52
C GLY A 42 -17.81 13.07 6.71
N SER A 43 -18.11 12.03 7.50
CA SER A 43 -19.07 12.08 8.61
C SER A 43 -18.45 12.39 9.97
N TYR A 44 -17.14 12.58 10.05
CA TYR A 44 -16.45 12.89 11.28
C TYR A 44 -15.25 13.81 11.07
N TRP A 45 -14.78 14.37 12.18
CA TRP A 45 -13.64 15.27 12.23
C TRP A 45 -12.46 14.57 12.88
N VAL A 46 -11.25 14.85 12.41
CA VAL A 46 -10.00 14.37 13.00
C VAL A 46 -9.14 15.57 13.37
N THR A 47 -8.72 15.64 14.62
CA THR A 47 -7.66 16.57 15.06
C THR A 47 -6.33 15.84 15.11
N ARG A 48 -5.25 16.53 14.74
CA ARG A 48 -3.90 16.01 14.90
C ARG A 48 -3.59 15.81 16.38
N ARG A 49 -2.98 14.68 16.75
CA ARG A 49 -2.31 14.51 18.05
C ARG A 49 -0.91 15.10 17.96
N ASP A 50 -0.44 15.63 19.07
CA ASP A 50 0.94 16.09 19.18
C ASP A 50 1.92 14.92 19.16
N GLY A 51 3.10 15.16 18.59
CA GLY A 51 4.16 14.16 18.45
C GLY A 51 4.22 13.53 17.05
N SER A 52 5.45 13.32 16.60
CA SER A 52 5.75 12.48 15.45
C SER A 52 5.75 11.01 15.88
N LEU A 53 5.32 10.10 14.98
CA LEU A 53 5.51 8.66 15.17
C LEU A 53 6.93 8.23 14.79
N LEU A 54 7.65 9.04 14.02
CA LEU A 54 8.99 8.76 13.55
C LEU A 54 10.02 9.40 14.48
N HIS A 55 11.14 8.71 14.69
CA HIS A 55 12.30 9.30 15.35
C HIS A 55 12.93 10.41 14.49
N ASP A 56 13.04 10.14 13.19
CA ASP A 56 13.55 11.06 12.18
C ASP A 56 12.61 11.07 10.98
N LYS A 57 12.58 12.21 10.27
CA LYS A 57 11.80 12.35 9.05
C LYS A 57 12.39 11.49 7.93
N CYS A 58 11.53 10.89 7.12
CA CYS A 58 11.93 9.99 6.05
C CYS A 58 11.62 10.59 4.66
N GLN A 59 12.05 9.88 3.62
CA GLN A 59 11.79 10.17 2.22
C GLN A 59 10.99 9.02 1.59
N LEU A 60 10.08 9.38 0.69
CA LEU A 60 9.33 8.43 -0.11
C LEU A 60 9.36 8.84 -1.57
N GLN A 61 9.74 7.91 -2.43
CA GLN A 61 9.72 8.06 -3.88
C GLN A 61 8.74 7.04 -4.44
N LEU A 62 7.77 7.49 -5.24
CA LEU A 62 6.78 6.64 -5.90
C LEU A 62 6.72 6.93 -7.39
N VAL A 63 6.49 5.88 -8.17
CA VAL A 63 5.94 5.90 -9.51
C VAL A 63 4.55 5.28 -9.42
N VAL A 64 3.53 6.04 -9.78
CA VAL A 64 2.13 5.61 -9.83
C VAL A 64 1.71 5.55 -11.29
N GLU A 65 1.36 4.36 -11.76
CA GLU A 65 0.89 4.09 -13.11
C GLU A 65 -0.58 3.70 -13.04
N ARG A 66 -1.43 4.33 -13.86
CA ARG A 66 -2.84 3.99 -14.00
C ARG A 66 -3.12 3.56 -15.43
N ASN A 67 -3.67 2.37 -15.61
CA ASN A 67 -4.17 1.95 -16.90
C ASN A 67 -5.43 2.76 -17.23
N LEU A 68 -5.41 3.56 -18.31
CA LEU A 68 -6.58 4.32 -18.75
C LEU A 68 -7.53 3.49 -19.63
N MET A 69 -7.15 2.24 -19.93
CA MET A 69 -7.87 1.34 -20.82
C MET A 69 -8.43 0.11 -20.08
N THR A 70 -8.64 0.19 -18.77
CA THR A 70 -9.16 -0.91 -17.93
C THR A 70 -10.42 -1.54 -18.54
N HIS A 71 -11.36 -0.74 -19.03
CA HIS A 71 -12.59 -1.23 -19.70
C HIS A 71 -12.38 -2.02 -21.02
N ILE A 72 -11.17 -2.03 -21.59
CA ILE A 72 -10.84 -2.67 -22.88
C ILE A 72 -9.82 -3.80 -22.69
N ALA A 73 -8.79 -3.57 -21.87
CA ALA A 73 -7.64 -4.45 -21.75
C ALA A 73 -6.97 -4.35 -20.38
N HIS A 74 -6.62 -5.51 -19.82
CA HIS A 74 -5.89 -5.66 -18.54
C HIS A 74 -4.58 -6.47 -18.72
N PRO A 75 -3.69 -6.14 -19.68
CA PRO A 75 -2.38 -6.78 -19.79
C PRO A 75 -1.42 -6.36 -18.65
N VAL A 76 -1.80 -5.33 -17.89
CA VAL A 76 -1.12 -4.78 -16.71
C VAL A 76 -2.18 -4.43 -15.65
N PRO A 77 -1.79 -4.21 -14.38
CA PRO A 77 -2.72 -3.80 -13.33
C PRO A 77 -3.40 -2.48 -13.64
N ASP A 78 -4.65 -2.32 -13.20
CA ASP A 78 -5.37 -1.05 -13.32
C ASP A 78 -4.66 0.10 -12.61
N MET A 79 -4.05 -0.18 -11.46
CA MET A 79 -3.15 0.72 -10.77
C MET A 79 -1.88 -0.02 -10.32
N ARG A 80 -0.72 0.54 -10.65
CA ARG A 80 0.57 0.05 -10.20
C ARG A 80 1.30 1.16 -9.45
N ILE A 81 1.73 0.87 -8.23
CA ILE A 81 2.52 1.77 -7.40
C ILE A 81 3.86 1.09 -7.14
N GLN A 82 4.95 1.71 -7.56
CA GLN A 82 6.30 1.26 -7.24
C GLN A 82 7.05 2.36 -6.53
N GLY A 83 7.89 2.02 -5.56
CA GLY A 83 8.68 3.05 -4.90
C GLY A 83 9.68 2.55 -3.89
N THR A 84 10.35 3.49 -3.25
CA THR A 84 11.31 3.25 -2.18
C THR A 84 10.95 4.14 -0.99
N LEU A 85 10.87 3.52 0.18
CA LEU A 85 10.82 4.20 1.47
C LEU A 85 12.22 4.17 2.08
N SER A 86 12.79 5.34 2.34
CA SER A 86 14.09 5.45 3.03
C SER A 86 14.00 5.00 4.50
N ALA A 87 15.13 5.07 5.22
CA ALA A 87 15.24 4.77 6.64
C ALA A 87 14.06 5.32 7.44
N LEU A 88 13.35 4.42 8.13
CA LEU A 88 12.21 4.73 8.96
C LEU A 88 12.42 4.04 10.30
N ALA A 89 12.56 4.82 11.36
CA ALA A 89 12.56 4.33 12.72
C ALA A 89 11.37 4.94 13.46
N ALA A 90 10.52 4.10 14.06
CA ALA A 90 9.35 4.54 14.80
C ALA A 90 9.21 3.79 16.13
N THR A 91 8.81 4.51 17.18
CA THR A 91 8.34 3.91 18.43
C THR A 91 6.85 4.22 18.57
N VAL A 92 6.02 3.18 18.64
CA VAL A 92 4.57 3.31 18.65
C VAL A 92 3.97 2.82 19.96
N ASP A 93 3.04 3.58 20.52
CA ASP A 93 2.27 3.11 21.68
C ASP A 93 1.26 2.00 21.27
N LEU A 94 0.64 1.36 22.27
CA LEU A 94 -0.30 0.27 22.04
C LEU A 94 -1.51 0.67 21.17
N ASP A 95 -1.98 1.91 21.30
CA ASP A 95 -3.14 2.39 20.54
C ASP A 95 -2.75 2.72 19.09
N GLN A 96 -1.57 3.30 18.88
CA GLN A 96 -0.96 3.54 17.58
C GLN A 96 -0.68 2.21 16.86
N TYR A 97 -0.15 1.21 17.57
CA TYR A 97 0.07 -0.12 17.02
C TYR A 97 -1.24 -0.78 16.58
N LYS A 98 -2.31 -0.72 17.41
CA LYS A 98 -3.63 -1.24 17.02
C LYS A 98 -4.19 -0.54 15.79
N LEU A 99 -3.97 0.77 15.67
CA LEU A 99 -4.37 1.53 14.49
C LEU A 99 -3.62 1.07 13.24
N ILE A 100 -2.29 0.96 13.30
CA ILE A 100 -1.45 0.48 12.20
C ILE A 100 -1.87 -0.94 11.81
N LYS A 101 -2.02 -1.84 12.79
CA LYS A 101 -2.48 -3.21 12.57
C LYS A 101 -3.84 -3.24 11.87
N GLY A 102 -4.81 -2.45 12.32
CA GLY A 102 -6.11 -2.36 11.68
C GLY A 102 -6.04 -1.82 10.25
N LEU A 103 -5.24 -0.78 10.01
CA LEU A 103 -5.03 -0.24 8.67
C LEU A 103 -4.49 -1.33 7.72
N LEU A 104 -3.46 -2.06 8.15
CA LEU A 104 -2.92 -3.17 7.39
C LEU A 104 -3.98 -4.26 7.20
N SER A 105 -4.59 -4.79 8.25
CA SER A 105 -5.55 -5.90 8.12
C SER A 105 -6.79 -5.60 7.28
N PHE A 106 -7.23 -4.33 7.18
CA PHE A 106 -8.49 -3.99 6.52
C PHE A 106 -8.36 -3.15 5.25
N ASN A 107 -7.17 -2.61 4.93
CA ASN A 107 -7.02 -1.69 3.79
C ASN A 107 -5.86 -2.06 2.86
N ILE A 108 -4.68 -2.37 3.40
CA ILE A 108 -3.42 -2.44 2.61
C ILE A 108 -2.75 -3.81 2.67
N GLY A 109 -2.99 -4.55 3.74
CA GLY A 109 -2.40 -5.86 3.98
C GLY A 109 -3.08 -6.95 3.16
N GLU A 110 -2.28 -7.93 2.77
CA GLU A 110 -2.78 -9.19 2.23
C GLU A 110 -3.28 -10.11 3.34
N CYS A 111 -4.14 -11.06 2.97
CA CYS A 111 -4.56 -12.12 3.88
C CYS A 111 -3.34 -13.01 4.17
N ILE A 112 -2.77 -12.91 5.36
CA ILE A 112 -1.64 -13.76 5.77
C ILE A 112 -2.08 -15.14 6.27
N ASP A 113 -3.38 -15.42 6.29
CA ASP A 113 -3.91 -16.72 6.70
C ASP A 113 -3.37 -17.85 5.80
N ASP A 114 -3.04 -17.53 4.53
CA ASP A 114 -2.43 -18.45 3.57
C ASP A 114 -0.92 -18.70 3.82
N LEU A 115 -0.28 -17.89 4.68
CA LEU A 115 1.13 -18.03 5.06
C LEU A 115 1.31 -18.89 6.33
N LEU A 116 0.21 -19.28 6.98
CA LEU A 116 0.26 -20.28 8.04
C LEU A 116 0.78 -21.58 7.42
N PRO A 117 1.73 -22.29 8.05
CA PRO A 117 2.19 -23.57 7.53
C PRO A 117 0.99 -24.50 7.40
N LEU A 118 0.52 -24.74 6.17
CA LEU A 118 -0.41 -25.83 5.94
C LEU A 118 0.31 -27.09 6.43
N GLU A 119 -0.29 -27.77 7.40
CA GLU A 119 0.06 -29.15 7.69
C GLU A 119 0.00 -29.90 6.35
N THR A 120 1.16 -30.33 5.90
CA THR A 120 1.40 -30.72 4.52
C THR A 120 0.83 -32.12 4.31
N ASP A 121 -0.41 -32.19 3.83
CA ASP A 121 -0.94 -33.41 3.25
C ASP A 121 -1.27 -33.21 1.77
N THR A 122 -0.43 -33.87 0.96
CA THR A 122 -0.62 -34.29 -0.43
C THR A 122 -0.59 -33.24 -1.54
N VAL A 123 0.41 -33.44 -2.41
CA VAL A 123 0.63 -32.82 -3.72
C VAL A 123 -0.63 -32.86 -4.58
N GLN A 124 -1.18 -31.69 -4.93
CA GLN A 124 -1.98 -31.50 -6.14
C GLN A 124 -1.58 -30.18 -6.83
N GLU A 125 -1.45 -30.31 -8.14
CA GLU A 125 -0.98 -29.39 -9.18
C GLU A 125 -0.91 -27.90 -8.85
N GLU A 126 0.24 -27.29 -9.16
CA GLU A 126 0.43 -25.84 -9.28
C GLU A 126 -0.62 -25.30 -10.27
N GLU A 127 -1.77 -24.85 -9.74
CA GLU A 127 -2.66 -23.98 -10.48
C GLU A 127 -1.82 -22.75 -10.85
N LYS A 128 -1.57 -22.63 -12.14
CA LYS A 128 -0.94 -21.49 -12.78
C LYS A 128 -1.83 -20.27 -12.46
N VAL A 129 -1.55 -19.59 -11.34
CA VAL A 129 -2.31 -18.43 -10.85
C VAL A 129 -2.08 -17.29 -11.84
N SER A 130 -2.82 -17.32 -12.95
CA SER A 130 -2.51 -16.57 -14.16
C SER A 130 -3.05 -15.13 -14.14
N ASN A 131 -3.70 -14.69 -13.06
CA ASN A 131 -4.39 -13.39 -13.04
C ASN A 131 -4.38 -12.71 -11.65
N VAL A 132 -3.27 -12.76 -10.90
CA VAL A 132 -3.21 -12.16 -9.55
C VAL A 132 -3.30 -10.62 -9.57
N TRP A 133 -2.93 -9.98 -10.68
CA TRP A 133 -2.72 -8.52 -10.69
C TRP A 133 -3.70 -7.74 -11.57
N LEU A 134 -4.98 -8.11 -11.62
CA LEU A 134 -5.92 -7.39 -12.49
C LEU A 134 -6.25 -5.98 -12.00
N TRP A 135 -6.18 -5.73 -10.69
CA TRP A 135 -6.66 -4.47 -10.11
C TRP A 135 -5.53 -3.59 -9.61
N ASN A 136 -4.81 -4.00 -8.56
CA ASN A 136 -3.77 -3.19 -7.95
C ASN A 136 -2.47 -3.98 -7.78
N SER A 137 -1.34 -3.33 -7.99
CA SER A 137 0.01 -3.84 -7.70
C SER A 137 0.78 -2.79 -6.92
N ILE A 138 1.29 -3.13 -5.73
CA ILE A 138 2.11 -2.23 -4.92
C ILE A 138 3.45 -2.91 -4.65
N HIS A 139 4.54 -2.26 -5.02
CA HIS A 139 5.90 -2.74 -4.76
C HIS A 139 6.72 -1.63 -4.11
N LEU A 140 7.01 -1.78 -2.82
CA LEU A 140 7.81 -0.83 -2.06
C LEU A 140 9.10 -1.48 -1.59
N GLU A 141 10.23 -0.88 -1.95
CA GLU A 141 11.52 -1.19 -1.36
C GLU A 141 11.64 -0.46 -0.02
N LEU A 142 11.83 -1.21 1.05
CA LEU A 142 11.97 -0.67 2.40
C LEU A 142 13.45 -0.68 2.79
N VAL A 143 14.04 0.50 2.93
CA VAL A 143 15.45 0.66 3.30
C VAL A 143 15.53 0.98 4.79
N ASP A 144 16.11 0.08 5.59
CA ASP A 144 16.36 0.28 7.03
C ASP A 144 15.10 0.74 7.82
N VAL A 145 14.09 -0.13 7.82
CA VAL A 145 12.82 0.12 8.52
C VAL A 145 12.77 -0.64 9.84
N SER A 146 12.55 0.09 10.94
CA SER A 146 12.41 -0.45 12.28
C SER A 146 11.19 0.16 13.00
N VAL A 147 10.39 -0.70 13.62
CA VAL A 147 9.23 -0.30 14.42
C VAL A 147 9.31 -0.99 15.76
N CYS A 148 9.29 -0.21 16.83
CA CYS A 148 9.32 -0.69 18.22
C CYS A 148 8.01 -0.33 18.94
N LEU A 149 7.63 -1.20 19.88
CA LEU A 149 6.52 -1.03 20.81
C LEU A 149 7.00 -0.49 22.15
#